data_AF-F9W3H5-F1
#
_entry.id   AF-F9W3H5-F1
#
_cell.length_a   1.000
_cell.length_b   1.000
_cell.length_c   1.000
_cell.angle_alpha   90.00
_cell.angle_beta   90.00
_cell.angle_gamma   90.00
#
_symmetry.space_group_name_H-M   'P 1'
#
loop_
_entity.id
_entity.type
_entity.pdbx_description
1 polymer ?
#
loop_
_entity_poly.entity_id
_entity_poly.type
_entity_poly.pdbx_seq_one_letter_code
_entity_poly.pdbx_strand_id
1 'polypeptide(L)'
;MMENTQENNPTTNPLTMESTVEAILERARDDWGAMNAWNFFSIYYGNPYGMHRHTAVTMQQYLENPEKFVPDAAKREYIQFGLNLKRALMQRHLQRDLDRLKVANIVSLEDWKRLGATVDMGPMARMVLTRAFKQAMHHSPPKATLKKTPNEKEERGM
;
A
#
# COMPACT_ATOMS: atom_id res chain seq x y z
N MET A 1 15.84 10.09 -30.14
CA MET A 1 15.29 8.81 -29.68
C MET A 1 15.94 8.52 -28.34
N MET A 2 15.19 8.57 -27.24
CA MET A 2 15.67 8.17 -25.91
C MET A 2 14.57 7.38 -25.25
N GLU A 3 14.93 6.18 -24.82
CA GLU A 3 14.07 5.07 -24.46
C GLU A 3 13.30 5.37 -23.16
N ASN A 4 11.97 5.21 -23.21
CA ASN A 4 11.14 5.10 -22.02
C ASN A 4 11.54 3.81 -21.30
N THR A 5 12.32 3.93 -20.23
CA THR A 5 12.58 2.81 -19.32
C THR A 5 11.28 2.49 -18.59
N GLN A 6 10.52 1.58 -19.17
CA GLN A 6 9.36 0.96 -18.56
C GLN A 6 9.86 0.19 -17.34
N GLU A 7 9.61 0.74 -16.14
CA GLU A 7 9.97 0.14 -14.87
C GLU A 7 9.43 -1.29 -14.79
N ASN A 8 10.34 -2.26 -14.81
CA ASN A 8 10.05 -3.66 -14.55
C ASN A 8 9.55 -3.80 -13.11
N ASN A 9 8.23 -3.80 -12.93
CA ASN A 9 7.58 -4.29 -11.73
C ASN A 9 6.89 -5.63 -12.08
N PRO A 10 7.19 -6.73 -11.37
CA PRO A 10 6.57 -8.02 -11.66
C PRO A 10 5.05 -7.90 -11.50
N THR A 11 4.35 -8.46 -12.49
CA THR A 11 2.90 -8.46 -12.72
C THR A 11 2.07 -8.52 -11.43
N THR A 12 1.79 -7.37 -10.83
CA THR A 12 0.71 -7.26 -9.87
C THR A 12 -0.47 -6.67 -10.59
N ASN A 13 -1.54 -7.45 -10.68
CA ASN A 13 -2.83 -6.98 -11.16
C ASN A 13 -3.11 -5.60 -10.55
N PRO A 14 -3.57 -4.63 -11.35
CA PRO A 14 -3.85 -3.30 -10.85
C PRO A 14 -4.78 -3.42 -9.64
N LEU A 15 -4.44 -2.71 -8.57
CA LEU A 15 -5.28 -2.71 -7.37
C LEU A 15 -6.66 -2.16 -7.75
N THR A 16 -7.69 -2.83 -7.26
CA THR A 16 -9.10 -2.46 -7.41
C THR A 16 -9.75 -2.38 -6.04
N MET A 17 -10.96 -1.83 -5.96
CA MET A 17 -11.71 -1.79 -4.69
C MET A 17 -12.03 -3.18 -4.13
N GLU A 18 -12.00 -4.22 -4.97
CA GLU A 18 -12.20 -5.63 -4.59
C GLU A 18 -10.92 -6.31 -4.11
N SER A 19 -9.76 -5.66 -4.27
CA SER A 19 -8.49 -6.20 -3.78
C SER A 19 -8.56 -6.45 -2.27
N THR A 20 -8.10 -7.61 -1.84
CA THR A 20 -8.21 -8.03 -0.45
C THR A 20 -7.17 -7.31 0.41
N VAL A 21 -7.59 -6.88 1.60
CA VAL A 21 -6.68 -6.25 2.57
C VAL A 21 -5.60 -7.24 3.03
N GLU A 22 -5.93 -8.53 3.07
CA GLU A 22 -5.02 -9.60 3.41
C GLU A 22 -3.85 -9.68 2.44
N ALA A 23 -4.11 -9.85 1.14
CA ALA A 23 -3.04 -9.96 0.14
C ALA A 23 -2.15 -8.71 0.12
N ILE A 24 -2.72 -7.52 0.34
CA ILE A 24 -1.99 -6.26 0.41
C ILE A 24 -1.05 -6.23 1.62
N LEU A 25 -1.54 -6.60 2.82
CA LEU A 25 -0.74 -6.59 4.03
C LEU A 25 0.29 -7.72 4.07
N GLU A 26 -0.03 -8.90 3.55
CA GLU A 26 0.91 -10.02 3.42
C GLU A 26 2.05 -9.67 2.48
N ARG A 27 1.75 -9.07 1.32
CA ARG A 27 2.80 -8.58 0.43
C ARG A 27 3.69 -7.56 1.14
N ALA A 28 3.11 -6.59 1.84
CA ALA A 28 3.90 -5.62 2.61
C ALA A 28 4.72 -6.23 3.76
N ARG A 29 4.28 -7.38 4.31
CA ARG A 29 4.97 -8.13 5.37
C ARG A 29 6.19 -8.87 4.84
N ASP A 30 6.05 -9.46 3.65
CA ASP A 30 6.99 -10.47 3.17
C ASP A 30 7.95 -9.92 2.11
N ASP A 31 7.53 -8.92 1.34
CA ASP A 31 8.26 -8.34 0.21
C ASP A 31 8.76 -6.91 0.50
N TRP A 32 10.09 -6.73 0.48
CA TRP A 32 10.71 -5.40 0.63
C TRP A 32 10.42 -4.45 -0.53
N GLY A 33 10.12 -4.97 -1.73
CA GLY A 33 9.71 -4.18 -2.88
C GLY A 33 8.33 -3.54 -2.68
N ALA A 34 7.47 -4.12 -1.85
CA ALA A 34 6.17 -3.55 -1.50
C ALA A 34 6.23 -2.54 -0.35
N MET A 35 7.34 -2.49 0.39
CA MET A 35 7.49 -1.63 1.56
C MET A 35 8.13 -0.29 1.18
N ASN A 36 7.49 0.81 1.54
CA ASN A 36 8.07 2.13 1.33
C ASN A 36 9.17 2.42 2.39
N ALA A 37 10.36 2.81 1.93
CA ALA A 37 11.50 3.03 2.81
C ALA A 37 11.24 4.15 3.82
N TRP A 38 10.71 5.30 3.37
CA TRP A 38 10.42 6.42 4.27
C TRP A 38 9.47 6.02 5.40
N ASN A 39 8.40 5.28 5.10
CA ASN A 39 7.46 4.78 6.11
C ASN A 39 8.17 3.86 7.11
N PHE A 40 8.96 2.91 6.62
CA PHE A 40 9.66 1.94 7.46
C PHE A 40 10.61 2.64 8.44
N PHE A 41 11.46 3.53 7.94
CA PHE A 41 12.41 4.27 8.76
C PHE A 41 11.73 5.20 9.76
N SER A 42 10.70 5.93 9.33
CA SER A 42 9.95 6.82 10.22
C SER A 42 9.30 6.07 11.38
N ILE A 43 8.73 4.88 11.13
CA ILE A 43 8.00 4.10 12.14
C ILE A 43 8.95 3.32 13.05
N TYR A 44 9.96 2.66 12.50
CA TYR A 44 10.77 1.69 13.25
C TYR A 44 12.10 2.24 13.76
N TYR A 45 12.63 3.29 13.13
CA TYR A 45 13.84 3.98 13.55
C TYR A 45 13.56 5.37 14.14
N GLY A 46 12.35 5.92 13.96
CA GLY A 46 12.00 7.27 14.40
C GLY A 46 12.72 8.37 13.61
N ASN A 47 13.43 8.02 12.54
CA ASN A 47 14.22 8.93 11.73
C ASN A 47 14.24 8.44 10.28
N PRO A 48 13.80 9.24 9.29
CA PRO A 48 13.82 8.87 7.88
C PRO A 48 15.19 9.01 7.20
N TYR A 49 16.25 9.39 7.94
CA TYR A 49 17.63 9.50 7.47
C TYR A 49 17.80 10.35 6.21
N GLY A 50 17.09 11.47 6.13
CA GLY A 50 17.17 12.41 4.99
C GLY A 50 16.26 12.06 3.82
N MET A 51 15.56 10.92 3.84
CA MET A 51 14.53 10.64 2.84
C MET A 51 13.37 11.62 2.99
N HIS A 52 12.91 12.17 1.86
CA HIS A 52 11.74 13.04 1.84
C HIS A 52 10.45 12.25 2.09
N ARG A 53 9.48 12.91 2.72
CA ARG A 53 8.14 12.33 2.81
C ARG A 53 7.60 12.13 1.40
N HIS A 54 6.95 10.99 1.15
CA HIS A 54 6.36 10.62 -0.15
C HIS A 54 7.35 10.24 -1.25
N THR A 55 8.62 9.91 -0.96
CA THR A 55 9.44 9.25 -1.98
C THR A 55 8.79 7.94 -2.40
N ALA A 56 8.88 7.59 -3.68
CA ALA A 56 8.44 6.29 -4.18
C ALA A 56 9.43 5.16 -3.83
N VAL A 57 10.51 5.45 -3.11
CA VAL A 57 11.61 4.51 -2.82
C VAL A 57 11.10 3.36 -1.96
N THR A 58 11.37 2.15 -2.43
CA THR A 58 11.07 0.91 -1.70
C THR A 58 12.24 0.53 -0.80
N MET A 59 11.98 -0.31 0.20
CA MET A 59 13.06 -0.88 1.02
C MET A 59 14.03 -1.70 0.18
N GLN A 60 13.55 -2.40 -0.85
CA GLN A 60 14.44 -3.11 -1.78
C GLN A 60 15.40 -2.16 -2.50
N GLN A 61 14.88 -1.06 -3.09
CA GLN A 61 15.71 -0.06 -3.77
C GLN A 61 16.70 0.62 -2.81
N TYR A 62 16.30 0.84 -1.56
CA TYR A 62 17.21 1.32 -0.52
C TYR A 62 18.35 0.33 -0.26
N LEU A 63 18.03 -0.96 -0.09
CA LEU A 63 19.01 -2.00 0.22
C LEU A 63 20.00 -2.26 -0.93
N GLU A 64 19.59 -2.01 -2.17
CA GLU A 64 20.46 -2.12 -3.34
C GLU A 64 21.55 -1.03 -3.37
N ASN A 65 21.25 0.20 -2.95
CA ASN A 65 22.21 1.33 -2.97
C ASN A 65 22.03 2.26 -1.75
N PRO A 66 22.32 1.81 -0.53
CA PRO A 66 21.99 2.55 0.70
C PRO A 66 22.77 3.86 0.86
N GLU A 67 23.98 3.96 0.30
CA GLU A 67 24.82 5.16 0.30
C GLU A 67 24.23 6.33 -0.48
N LYS A 68 23.39 6.07 -1.48
CA LYS A 68 22.65 7.10 -2.22
C LYS A 68 21.65 7.85 -1.34
N PHE A 69 21.09 7.14 -0.35
CA PHE A 69 20.05 7.68 0.53
C PHE A 69 20.61 8.15 1.87
N VAL A 70 21.63 7.44 2.38
CA VAL A 70 22.28 7.74 3.66
C VAL A 70 23.79 7.81 3.43
N PRO A 71 24.35 8.99 3.14
CA PRO A 71 25.79 9.13 2.81
C PRO A 71 26.75 8.79 3.96
N ASP A 72 26.29 8.92 5.20
CA ASP A 72 27.06 8.64 6.42
C ASP A 72 27.20 7.12 6.66
N ALA A 73 28.44 6.61 6.66
CA ALA A 73 28.73 5.19 6.80
C ALA A 73 28.36 4.62 8.19
N ALA A 74 28.61 5.37 9.27
CA ALA A 74 28.29 4.94 10.62
C ALA A 74 26.77 4.80 10.81
N LYS A 75 25.98 5.71 10.20
CA LYS A 75 24.52 5.59 10.19
C LYS A 75 24.03 4.37 9.41
N ARG A 76 24.66 4.05 8.27
CA ARG A 76 24.32 2.84 7.50
C ARG A 76 24.61 1.57 8.30
N GLU A 77 25.74 1.52 9.00
CA GLU A 77 26.09 0.38 9.86
C GLU A 77 25.08 0.19 11.00
N TYR A 78 24.68 1.28 11.66
CA TYR A 78 23.63 1.26 12.69
C TYR A 78 22.29 0.73 12.14
N ILE A 79 21.88 1.20 10.96
CA ILE A 79 20.66 0.72 10.28
C ILE A 79 20.79 -0.77 9.99
N GLN A 80 21.92 -1.21 9.42
CA GLN A 80 22.13 -2.60 9.06
C GLN A 80 22.08 -3.52 10.28
N PHE A 81 22.67 -3.10 11.40
CA PHE A 81 22.66 -3.85 12.66
C PHE A 81 21.23 -4.07 13.19
N GLY A 82 20.38 -3.04 13.12
CA GLY A 82 18.99 -3.11 13.60
C GLY A 82 17.99 -3.72 12.62
N LEU A 83 18.35 -3.86 11.33
CA LEU A 83 17.39 -4.08 10.25
C LEU A 83 16.53 -5.33 10.44
N ASN A 84 17.14 -6.46 10.78
CA ASN A 84 16.43 -7.73 10.96
C ASN A 84 15.43 -7.66 12.11
N LEU A 85 15.83 -7.03 13.22
CA LEU A 85 14.94 -6.83 14.37
C LEU A 85 13.76 -5.93 14.01
N LYS A 86 14.01 -4.82 13.31
CA LYS A 86 12.95 -3.90 12.89
C LYS A 86 12.03 -4.53 11.84
N ARG A 87 12.55 -5.37 10.95
CA ARG A 87 11.75 -6.18 10.01
C ARG A 87 10.84 -7.14 10.77
N ALA A 88 11.38 -7.92 11.71
CA ALA A 88 10.58 -8.86 12.50
C ALA A 88 9.47 -8.15 13.29
N LEU A 89 9.79 -6.98 13.88
CA LEU A 89 8.80 -6.15 14.58
C LEU A 89 7.70 -5.66 13.63
N MET A 90 8.08 -5.22 12.43
CA MET A 90 7.13 -4.84 11.39
C MET A 90 6.21 -5.98 11.00
N GLN A 91 6.77 -7.15 10.77
CA GLN A 91 6.01 -8.33 10.37
C GLN A 91 4.99 -8.71 11.44
N ARG A 92 5.40 -8.69 12.71
CA ARG A 92 4.51 -8.93 13.85
C ARG A 92 3.38 -7.89 13.93
N HIS A 93 3.67 -6.61 13.72
CA HIS A 93 2.64 -5.56 13.73
C HIS A 93 1.64 -5.73 12.59
N LEU A 94 2.13 -5.99 11.36
CA LEU A 94 1.27 -6.23 10.20
C LEU A 94 0.37 -7.44 10.42
N GLN A 95 0.91 -8.54 10.97
CA GLN A 95 0.11 -9.73 11.29
C GLN A 95 -0.98 -9.41 12.32
N ARG A 96 -0.62 -8.75 13.42
CA ARG A 96 -1.59 -8.37 14.45
C ARG A 96 -2.71 -7.49 13.89
N ASP A 97 -2.37 -6.53 13.06
CA ASP A 97 -3.35 -5.62 12.46
C ASP A 97 -4.22 -6.35 11.42
N LEU A 98 -3.66 -7.33 10.69
CA LEU A 98 -4.43 -8.22 9.82
C LEU A 98 -5.46 -9.04 10.61
N ASP A 99 -5.07 -9.61 11.75
CA ASP A 99 -5.99 -10.37 12.62
C ASP A 99 -7.14 -9.48 13.13
N ARG A 100 -6.86 -8.21 13.46
CA ARG A 100 -7.88 -7.23 13.85
C ARG A 100 -8.86 -6.92 12.72
N LEU A 101 -8.38 -6.78 11.48
CA LEU A 101 -9.24 -6.57 10.32
C LEU A 101 -10.14 -7.77 10.06
N LYS A 102 -9.63 -8.99 10.22
CA LYS A 102 -10.42 -10.23 10.12
C LYS A 102 -11.55 -10.26 11.17
N VAL A 103 -11.26 -9.92 12.42
CA VAL A 103 -12.29 -9.83 13.48
C VAL A 103 -13.35 -8.76 13.17
N ALA A 104 -12.95 -7.65 12.56
CA ALA A 104 -13.86 -6.59 12.15
C ALA A 104 -14.59 -6.88 10.81
N ASN A 105 -14.38 -8.06 10.22
CA ASN A 105 -14.93 -8.45 8.91
C ASN A 105 -14.61 -7.45 7.78
N ILE A 106 -13.41 -6.86 7.82
CA ILE A 106 -12.89 -5.99 6.76
C ILE A 106 -12.01 -6.85 5.85
N VAL A 107 -12.56 -7.25 4.69
CA VAL A 107 -11.87 -8.18 3.77
C VAL A 107 -11.34 -7.50 2.51
N SER A 108 -11.98 -6.41 2.06
CA SER A 108 -11.65 -5.70 0.82
C SER A 108 -11.25 -4.23 1.05
N LEU A 109 -10.70 -3.58 0.02
CA LEU A 109 -10.45 -2.14 0.04
C LEU A 109 -11.76 -1.32 0.12
N GLU A 110 -12.88 -1.82 -0.39
CA GLU A 110 -14.20 -1.18 -0.21
C GLU A 110 -14.67 -1.24 1.24
N ASP A 111 -14.48 -2.38 1.92
CA ASP A 111 -14.76 -2.48 3.36
C ASP A 111 -13.84 -1.59 4.17
N TRP A 112 -12.55 -1.57 3.81
CA TRP A 112 -11.56 -0.69 4.43
C TRP A 112 -11.94 0.79 4.31
N LYS A 113 -12.43 1.22 3.14
CA LYS A 113 -12.94 2.57 2.94
C LYS A 113 -14.13 2.89 3.86
N ARG A 114 -15.04 1.93 4.06
CA ARG A 114 -16.27 2.12 4.87
C ARG A 114 -16.00 2.05 6.37
N LEU A 115 -15.14 1.13 6.80
CA LEU A 115 -14.99 0.70 8.20
C LEU A 115 -13.57 0.85 8.73
N GLY A 116 -12.57 1.16 7.91
CA GLY A 116 -11.16 1.19 8.31
C GLY A 116 -10.79 2.23 9.38
N ALA A 117 -11.64 3.24 9.59
CA ALA A 117 -11.50 4.19 10.68
C ALA A 117 -11.92 3.62 12.05
N THR A 118 -12.73 2.56 12.08
CA THR A 118 -13.25 1.97 13.33
C THR A 118 -12.30 0.94 13.95
N VAL A 119 -11.33 0.45 13.17
CA VAL A 119 -10.34 -0.52 13.65
C VAL A 119 -9.12 0.21 14.20
N ASP A 120 -8.82 -0.03 15.49
CA ASP A 120 -7.53 0.36 16.07
C ASP A 120 -6.41 -0.45 15.41
N MET A 121 -5.48 0.22 14.74
CA MET A 121 -4.39 -0.45 14.04
C MET A 121 -3.14 0.41 14.03
N GLY A 122 -1.99 -0.25 13.91
CA GLY A 122 -0.70 0.40 13.84
C GLY A 122 -0.56 1.31 12.62
N PRO A 123 0.36 2.30 12.70
CA PRO A 123 0.58 3.26 11.63
C PRO A 123 1.04 2.58 10.33
N MET A 124 1.81 1.49 10.42
CA MET A 124 2.34 0.82 9.22
C MET A 124 1.23 0.21 8.37
N ALA A 125 0.36 -0.63 8.96
CA ALA A 125 -0.74 -1.25 8.24
C ALA A 125 -1.71 -0.20 7.67
N ARG A 126 -2.01 0.85 8.45
CA ARG A 126 -2.86 1.95 7.99
C ARG A 126 -2.27 2.67 6.77
N MET A 127 -0.97 2.94 6.77
CA MET A 127 -0.29 3.59 5.63
C MET A 127 -0.29 2.72 4.38
N VAL A 128 -0.02 1.41 4.54
CA VAL A 128 -0.06 0.44 3.44
C VAL A 128 -1.46 0.40 2.80
N LEU A 129 -2.51 0.21 3.60
CA LEU A 129 -3.89 0.15 3.09
C LEU A 129 -4.36 1.48 2.50
N THR A 130 -3.99 2.60 3.12
CA THR A 130 -4.34 3.94 2.58
C THR A 130 -3.68 4.17 1.22
N ARG A 131 -2.42 3.75 1.04
CA ARG A 131 -1.74 3.84 -0.26
C ARG A 131 -2.41 2.93 -1.29
N ALA A 132 -2.70 1.69 -0.93
CA ALA A 132 -3.37 0.74 -1.81
C ALA A 132 -4.77 1.23 -2.23
N PHE A 133 -5.54 1.78 -1.29
CA PHE A 133 -6.83 2.42 -1.55
C PHE A 133 -6.71 3.57 -2.55
N LYS A 134 -5.76 4.48 -2.36
CA LYS A 134 -5.53 5.59 -3.31
C LYS A 134 -5.18 5.08 -4.71
N GLN A 135 -4.31 4.08 -4.80
CA GLN A 135 -3.97 3.44 -6.08
C GLN A 135 -5.20 2.82 -6.74
N ALA A 136 -6.01 2.07 -5.98
CA ALA A 136 -7.24 1.48 -6.48
C ALA A 136 -8.25 2.52 -7.00
N MET A 137 -8.36 3.68 -6.34
CA MET A 137 -9.21 4.77 -6.82
C MET A 137 -8.77 5.32 -8.18
N HIS A 138 -7.46 5.38 -8.44
CA HIS A 138 -6.95 5.87 -9.73
C HIS A 138 -7.15 4.86 -10.86
N HIS A 139 -7.30 3.57 -10.55
CA HIS A 139 -7.50 2.49 -11.53
C HIS A 139 -8.95 2.05 -11.69
N SER A 140 -9.89 2.58 -10.89
CA SER A 140 -11.31 2.34 -11.11
C SER A 140 -11.81 3.17 -12.29
N PRO A 141 -12.43 2.57 -13.33
CA PRO A 141 -13.08 3.35 -14.38
C PRO A 141 -14.17 4.24 -13.79
N PRO A 142 -14.41 5.45 -14.34
CA PRO A 142 -15.53 6.28 -13.91
C PRO A 142 -16.82 5.48 -14.05
N LYS A 143 -17.63 5.42 -12.99
CA LYS A 143 -18.96 4.79 -13.01
C LYS A 143 -19.74 5.37 -14.19
N ALA A 144 -19.93 4.57 -15.23
CA ALA A 144 -20.86 4.90 -16.30
C ALA A 144 -22.22 5.13 -15.64
N THR A 145 -22.70 6.36 -15.73
CA THR A 145 -24.06 6.71 -15.35
C THR A 145 -24.99 5.92 -16.26
N LEU A 146 -25.54 4.83 -15.73
CA LEU A 146 -26.71 4.15 -16.29
C LEU A 146 -27.84 5.19 -16.38
N LYS A 147 -27.97 5.83 -17.54
CA LYS A 147 -29.19 6.53 -17.92
C LYS A 147 -30.28 5.46 -18.00
N LYS A 148 -31.13 5.40 -16.96
CA LYS A 148 -32.45 4.79 -17.06
C LYS A 148 -33.19 5.50 -18.19
N THR A 149 -33.38 4.85 -19.33
CA THR A 149 -34.50 5.15 -20.22
C THR A 149 -35.77 4.57 -19.57
N PRO A 150 -36.78 5.39 -19.24
CA PRO A 150 -38.07 4.88 -18.81
C PRO A 150 -38.80 4.19 -19.96
N ASN A 151 -39.53 3.16 -19.57
CA ASN A 151 -40.31 2.20 -20.33
C ASN A 151 -41.40 2.81 -21.25
N GLU A 152 -41.69 2.03 -22.30
CA GLU A 152 -43.00 1.66 -22.85
C GLU A 152 -44.17 2.67 -22.75
N LYS A 153 -44.70 3.04 -23.93
CA LYS A 153 -46.14 3.17 -24.12
C LYS A 153 -46.60 2.25 -25.23
N GLU A 154 -47.27 1.20 -24.80
CA GLU A 154 -48.13 0.31 -25.57
C GLU A 154 -49.40 1.07 -26.03
N GLU A 155 -49.77 0.81 -27.28
CA GLU A 155 -51.09 0.84 -27.96
C GLU A 155 -52.30 1.57 -27.33
N ARG A 156 -53.01 2.37 -28.17
CA ARG A 156 -54.43 2.14 -28.60
C ARG A 156 -54.94 3.29 -29.48
N GLY A 157 -55.66 2.91 -30.54
CA GLY A 157 -55.93 3.75 -31.71
C GLY A 157 -57.07 4.75 -31.64
N MET A 158 -57.24 5.46 -32.77
CA MET A 158 -58.46 5.84 -33.48
C MET A 158 -58.06 6.24 -34.90
#